data_AF-A0A843G8S3-F1
#
_entry.id   AF-A0A843G8S3-F1
#
_cell.length_a   1.000
_cell.length_b   1.000
_cell.length_c   1.000
_cell.angle_alpha   90.00
_cell.angle_beta   90.00
_cell.angle_gamma   90.00
#
_symmetry.space_group_name_H-M   'P 1'
#
loop_
_entity.id
_entity.type
_entity.pdbx_description
1 polymer ?
#
loop_
_entity_poly.entity_id
_entity_poly.type
_entity_poly.pdbx_seq_one_letter_code
_entity_poly.pdbx_strand_id
1 'polypeptide(L)'
;MFWTNVKTLLDIRNLTQKELSALSDINLGTLKNQICRNVIPDAVEAVKIAQALNTTVEFLVTGTEENQAEKELTELKAKLADLIMFKK
;
A
#
# COMPACT_ATOMS: atom_id res chain seq x y z
N MET A 1 4.37 -7.65 -10.95
CA MET A 1 3.34 -7.39 -9.92
C MET A 1 3.75 -6.23 -9.03
N PHE A 2 4.80 -6.35 -8.19
CA PHE A 2 5.26 -5.25 -7.31
C PHE A 2 5.40 -3.88 -8.01
N TRP A 3 6.33 -3.77 -8.97
CA TRP A 3 6.57 -2.50 -9.67
C TRP A 3 5.42 -2.07 -10.58
N THR A 4 4.56 -3.01 -10.99
CA THR A 4 3.33 -2.69 -11.74
C THR A 4 2.38 -1.92 -10.84
N ASN A 5 2.12 -2.43 -9.63
CA ASN A 5 1.22 -1.82 -8.66
C ASN A 5 1.77 -0.48 -8.16
N VAL A 6 3.08 -0.40 -7.91
CA VAL A 6 3.76 0.87 -7.59
C VAL A 6 3.54 1.91 -8.70
N LYS A 7 3.76 1.55 -9.97
CA LYS A 7 3.56 2.48 -11.10
C LYS A 7 2.11 2.95 -11.20
N THR A 8 1.16 2.03 -11.07
CA THR A 8 -0.27 2.37 -11.05
C THR A 8 -0.59 3.38 -9.95
N LEU A 9 -0.06 3.18 -8.73
CA LEU A 9 -0.26 4.14 -7.64
C LEU A 9 0.40 5.50 -7.91
N LEU A 10 1.58 5.51 -8.52
CA LEU A 10 2.24 6.75 -8.93
C LEU A 10 1.39 7.52 -9.94
N ASP A 11 0.86 6.84 -10.95
CA ASP A 11 0.01 7.44 -11.99
C ASP A 11 -1.30 7.98 -11.40
N ILE A 12 -2.00 7.19 -10.57
CA ILE A 12 -3.25 7.59 -9.91
C ILE A 12 -3.05 8.82 -9.03
N ARG A 13 -1.91 8.90 -8.35
CA ARG A 13 -1.61 9.97 -7.38
C ARG A 13 -0.80 11.12 -7.98
N ASN A 14 -0.54 11.08 -9.28
CA ASN A 14 0.28 12.04 -10.01
C ASN A 14 1.64 12.29 -9.33
N LEU A 15 2.26 11.22 -8.82
CA LEU A 15 3.57 11.24 -8.18
C LEU A 15 4.64 10.77 -9.16
N THR A 16 5.78 11.43 -9.13
CA THR A 16 6.96 11.05 -9.92
C THR A 16 7.84 10.05 -9.15
N GLN A 17 8.68 9.32 -9.89
CA GLN A 17 9.71 8.46 -9.26
C GLN A 17 10.70 9.26 -8.41
N LYS A 18 10.90 10.55 -8.71
CA LYS A 18 11.75 11.46 -7.93
C LYS A 18 11.12 11.75 -6.58
N GLU A 19 9.81 11.99 -6.54
CA GLU A 19 9.07 12.20 -5.29
C GLU A 19 9.00 10.92 -4.47
N LEU A 20 8.76 9.76 -5.09
CA LEU A 20 8.80 8.48 -4.41
C LEU A 20 10.17 8.22 -3.76
N SER A 21 11.25 8.51 -4.47
CA SER A 21 12.63 8.41 -3.94
C SER A 21 12.83 9.31 -2.72
N ALA A 22 12.34 10.54 -2.75
CA ALA A 22 12.44 11.47 -1.61
C ALA A 22 11.59 11.00 -0.41
N LEU A 23 10.38 10.51 -0.65
CA LEU A 23 9.46 10.06 0.41
C LEU A 23 9.87 8.74 1.05
N SER A 24 10.47 7.83 0.27
CA SER A 24 10.92 6.51 0.76
C SER A 24 12.34 6.51 1.32
N ASP A 25 13.08 7.62 1.22
CA ASP A 25 14.50 7.68 1.58
C ASP A 25 15.34 6.60 0.86
N ILE A 26 15.02 6.37 -0.41
CA ILE A 26 15.76 5.46 -1.30
C ILE A 26 16.41 6.31 -2.38
N ASN A 27 17.70 6.07 -2.65
CA ASN A 27 18.41 6.79 -3.70
C ASN A 27 17.68 6.64 -5.06
N LEU A 28 17.49 7.75 -5.77
CA LEU A 28 16.77 7.76 -7.06
C LEU A 28 17.39 6.83 -8.11
N GLY A 29 18.72 6.73 -8.14
CA GLY A 29 19.44 5.82 -9.04
C GLY A 29 19.16 4.36 -8.71
N THR A 30 19.17 4.01 -7.42
CA THR A 30 18.81 2.67 -6.94
C THR A 30 17.36 2.35 -7.29
N LEU A 31 16.42 3.23 -6.94
CA LEU A 31 14.99 3.06 -7.22
C LEU A 31 14.73 2.86 -8.73
N LYS A 32 15.32 3.72 -9.58
CA LYS A 32 15.22 3.58 -11.04
C LYS A 32 15.80 2.26 -11.52
N ASN A 33 16.97 1.87 -11.03
CA ASN A 33 17.60 0.63 -11.44
C ASN A 33 16.75 -0.58 -11.04
N GLN A 34 16.18 -0.58 -9.83
CA GLN A 34 15.27 -1.63 -9.37
C GLN A 34 14.00 -1.71 -10.23
N ILE A 35 13.38 -0.56 -10.52
CA ILE A 35 12.19 -0.48 -11.40
C ILE A 35 12.50 -0.98 -12.81
N CYS A 36 13.61 -0.51 -13.41
CA CYS A 36 14.01 -0.87 -14.78
C CYS A 36 14.36 -2.35 -14.91
N ARG A 37 15.09 -2.90 -13.93
CA ARG A 37 15.51 -4.31 -13.93
C ARG A 37 14.46 -5.25 -13.33
N ASN A 38 13.32 -4.70 -12.89
CA ASN A 38 12.28 -5.43 -12.18
C ASN A 38 12.83 -6.22 -10.96
N VAL A 39 13.81 -5.65 -10.27
CA VAL A 39 14.41 -6.22 -9.05
C VAL A 39 13.47 -5.92 -7.89
N ILE A 40 12.99 -6.96 -7.21
CA ILE A 40 12.15 -6.80 -6.02
C ILE A 40 13.04 -6.24 -4.88
N PRO A 41 12.65 -5.12 -4.26
CA PRO A 41 13.37 -4.56 -3.12
C PRO A 41 13.33 -5.53 -1.93
N ASP A 42 14.28 -5.40 -1.02
CA ASP A 42 14.23 -6.16 0.24
C ASP A 42 13.04 -5.74 1.10
N ALA A 43 12.77 -6.49 2.17
CA ALA A 43 11.60 -6.24 3.02
C ALA A 43 11.60 -4.83 3.64
N VAL A 44 12.77 -4.28 3.99
CA VAL A 44 12.89 -2.95 4.61
C VAL A 44 12.60 -1.88 3.56
N GLU A 45 13.20 -1.99 2.38
CA GLU A 45 12.94 -1.08 1.26
C GLU A 45 11.47 -1.15 0.78
N ALA A 46 10.89 -2.35 0.71
CA ALA A 46 9.49 -2.54 0.35
C ALA A 46 8.55 -1.85 1.34
N VAL A 47 8.82 -1.95 2.64
CA VAL A 47 8.05 -1.22 3.69
C VAL A 47 8.17 0.28 3.51
N LYS A 48 9.38 0.82 3.28
CA LYS A 48 9.59 2.25 3.03
C LYS A 48 8.79 2.74 1.81
N ILE A 49 8.78 1.98 0.72
CA ILE A 49 8.02 2.30 -0.49
C ILE A 49 6.51 2.27 -0.19
N ALA A 50 6.03 1.24 0.51
CA ALA A 50 4.62 1.13 0.88
C ALA A 50 4.16 2.30 1.76
N GLN A 51 4.96 2.69 2.75
CA GLN A 51 4.69 3.84 3.62
C GLN A 51 4.68 5.16 2.84
N ALA A 52 5.67 5.38 1.97
CA ALA A 52 5.71 6.55 1.08
C ALA A 52 4.46 6.65 0.18
N LEU A 53 3.92 5.50 -0.22
CA LEU A 53 2.70 5.37 -1.00
C LEU A 53 1.45 5.15 -0.12
N ASN A 54 1.51 5.40 1.19
CA ASN A 54 0.40 5.23 2.13
C ASN A 54 -0.46 3.98 1.84
N THR A 55 0.20 2.83 1.72
CA THR A 55 -0.39 1.53 1.40
C THR A 55 0.39 0.42 2.13
N THR A 56 0.08 -0.84 1.88
CA THR A 56 0.75 -2.00 2.48
C THR A 56 1.67 -2.68 1.47
N VAL A 57 2.73 -3.34 1.97
CA VAL A 57 3.59 -4.20 1.13
C VAL A 57 2.77 -5.31 0.49
N GLU A 58 1.79 -5.84 1.22
CA GLU A 58 0.86 -6.84 0.72
C GLU A 58 0.14 -6.35 -0.54
N PHE A 59 -0.48 -5.16 -0.50
CA PHE A 59 -1.10 -4.57 -1.68
C PHE A 59 -0.12 -4.41 -2.84
N LEU A 60 1.11 -3.94 -2.55
CA LEU A 60 2.11 -3.81 -3.61
C LEU A 60 2.42 -5.16 -4.26
N VAL A 61 2.43 -6.26 -3.52
CA VAL A 61 2.68 -7.61 -4.06
C VAL A 61 1.46 -8.22 -4.74
N THR A 62 0.28 -8.15 -4.11
CA THR A 62 -0.93 -8.87 -4.52
C THR A 62 -1.82 -8.06 -5.46
N GLY A 63 -1.78 -6.72 -5.37
CA GLY A 63 -2.70 -5.81 -6.05
C GLY A 63 -4.11 -5.80 -5.46
N THR A 64 -4.33 -6.49 -4.34
CA THR A 64 -5.62 -6.54 -3.65
C THR A 64 -5.52 -5.79 -2.35
N GLU A 65 -6.31 -4.72 -2.18
CA GLU A 65 -6.48 -4.12 -0.86
C GLU A 65 -7.42 -5.06 -0.10
N GLU A 66 -6.91 -5.74 0.92
CA GLU A 66 -7.80 -6.10 2.02
C GLU A 66 -8.20 -4.77 2.66
N ASN A 67 -9.40 -4.29 2.33
CA ASN A 67 -9.90 -3.04 2.88
C ASN A 67 -10.19 -3.26 4.37
N GLN A 68 -9.16 -3.06 5.17
CA GLN A 68 -9.19 -3.25 6.62
C GLN A 68 -10.27 -2.36 7.24
N ALA A 69 -10.49 -1.16 6.69
CA ALA A 69 -11.56 -0.28 7.13
C ALA A 69 -12.96 -0.85 6.82
N GLU A 70 -13.15 -1.55 5.69
CA GLU A 70 -14.40 -2.27 5.40
C GLU A 70 -14.59 -3.49 6.30
N LYS A 71 -13.51 -4.24 6.61
CA LYS A 71 -13.56 -5.34 7.60
C LYS A 71 -13.97 -4.80 8.97
N GLU A 72 -13.30 -3.76 9.46
CA GLU A 72 -13.58 -3.11 10.74
C GLU A 72 -14.99 -2.50 10.79
N LEU A 73 -15.44 -1.86 9.71
CA LEU A 73 -16.80 -1.32 9.60
C LEU A 73 -17.85 -2.44 9.66
N THR A 74 -17.59 -3.57 9.01
CA THR A 74 -18.48 -4.72 9.00
C THR A 74 -18.57 -5.34 10.39
N GLU A 75 -17.44 -5.53 11.06
CA GLU A 75 -17.41 -6.02 12.45
C GLU A 75 -18.10 -5.05 13.42
N LEU A 76 -17.87 -3.75 13.27
CA LEU A 76 -18.50 -2.74 14.11
C LEU A 76 -20.03 -2.74 13.94
N LYS A 77 -20.51 -2.82 12.69
CA LYS A 77 -21.94 -2.92 12.38
C LYS A 77 -22.58 -4.16 13.01
N ALA A 78 -21.90 -5.31 12.94
CA ALA A 78 -22.37 -6.55 13.55
C ALA A 78 -22.52 -6.41 15.08
N LYS A 79 -21.47 -5.93 15.76
CA LYS A 79 -21.49 -5.70 17.21
C LYS A 79 -22.58 -4.70 17.64
N LEU A 80 -22.82 -3.67 16.83
CA LEU A 80 -23.87 -2.69 17.10
C LEU A 80 -25.28 -3.31 16.98
N ALA A 81 -25.49 -4.15 15.96
CA ALA A 81 -26.76 -4.85 15.75
C ALA A 81 -27.07 -5.80 16.92
N ASP A 82 -26.08 -6.56 17.38
CA ASP A 82 -26.23 -7.45 18.55
C ASP A 82 -26.61 -6.68 19.81
N LEU A 83 -26.02 -5.50 20.02
CA LEU A 83 -26.27 -4.67 21.20
C LEU A 83 -27.67 -4.03 21.19
N ILE A 84 -28.18 -3.70 20.01
CA ILE A 84 -29.57 -3.23 19.82
C ILE A 84 -30.55 -4.38 20.06
N MET A 85 -30.24 -5.58 19.59
CA MET A 85 -31.08 -6.78 19.75
C MET A 85 -31.14 -7.26 21.20
N PHE A 86 -30.07 -7.10 21.99
CA PHE A 86 -30.03 -7.48 23.41
C PHE A 86 -30.76 -6.51 24.36
N LYS A 87 -31.08 -5.29 23.91
CA LYS A 87 -31.76 -4.26 24.73
C LYS A 87 -33.30 -4.28 24.59
N LYS A 88 -33.86 -5.22 23.84
CA LYS A 88 -35.29 -5.37 23.59
C LYS A 88 -35.83 -6.62 24.27
#